data_AF-A0A8S0WV98-F1
#
_entry.id   AF-A0A8S0WV98-F1
#
_cell.length_a   1.000
_cell.length_b   1.000
_cell.length_c   1.000
_cell.angle_alpha   90.00
_cell.angle_beta   90.00
_cell.angle_gamma   90.00
#
_symmetry.space_group_name_H-M   'P 1'
#
loop_
_entity.id
_entity.type
_entity.pdbx_description
1 polymer ?
#
loop_
_entity_poly.entity_id
_entity_poly.type
_entity_poly.pdbx_seq_one_letter_code
_entity_poly.pdbx_strand_id
1 'polypeptide(L)'
;MDEVFWSNVVKRWSEASEAVIKLKKELAKVEEERNTYRDVVRNLHKSEGRSASQSRHISRGERGPSHGFWDDEEATLNATVKDELQVAEIGFGRAKEEYRRLQKELAESVEKVKALTLENEQLALRHHQEIGHFFKEHQEIHAVQGQLVDVRSENRVLQEKIQTLEKEMTQLRLNEQSAAELTPRPPFVRSLERRVKSLQELVETQETDREELLGEIAALRDKLQRAEENNKVLLSSIVRLQEIARHSMLGALHPLSNLQTGSPKPPRAMSIASSTRSRKFESPELHKVKSSMHITSVIPTKVEDVTFIRRAAPSPQLLPCLLPPEREKEIAKLPVIRKIINIEDDNWFDREFLKVALGDGIQSLVRRLADDPTSADRKATIGSYLCPTLNHHPWCPSVPGQHGFIFVGLGKEKESYKSPAIRNLFVGLPKTHAKHRKFRYLGRYRVTRVRSLTVDEWDTLSEDVKVMYAKLTKDKTRDLRSVEDITDAYNNGDLHVPCVQLQCMSFDEQLYAALISHRDSDPKA
;
A
#
# COMPACT_ATOMS: atom_id res chain seq x y z
N MET A 1 6.95 35.38 -3.19
CA MET A 1 7.12 33.91 -3.23
C MET A 1 8.60 33.65 -3.43
N ASP A 2 9.19 32.64 -2.79
CA ASP A 2 10.64 32.44 -2.82
C ASP A 2 11.05 31.99 -4.23
N GLU A 3 11.67 32.91 -4.96
CA GLU A 3 12.30 32.67 -6.27
C GLU A 3 13.22 31.45 -6.22
N VAL A 4 13.83 31.18 -5.06
CA VAL A 4 14.76 30.06 -4.85
C VAL A 4 14.08 28.70 -4.88
N PHE A 5 12.84 28.56 -4.39
CA PHE A 5 12.10 27.30 -4.48
C PHE A 5 11.73 26.99 -5.92
N TRP A 6 11.17 27.98 -6.62
CA TRP A 6 10.88 27.85 -8.04
C TRP A 6 12.15 27.63 -8.85
N SER A 7 13.25 28.29 -8.49
CA SER A 7 14.57 28.04 -9.08
C SER A 7 15.01 26.59 -8.89
N ASN A 8 14.83 25.98 -7.71
CA ASN A 8 15.19 24.58 -7.48
C ASN A 8 14.23 23.58 -8.14
N VAL A 9 12.93 23.88 -8.20
CA VAL A 9 11.96 23.05 -8.94
C VAL A 9 12.24 23.12 -10.43
N VAL A 10 12.45 24.32 -10.97
CA VAL A 10 12.84 24.55 -12.36
C VAL A 10 14.19 23.90 -12.63
N LYS A 11 15.14 23.96 -11.69
CA LYS A 11 16.45 23.29 -11.81
C LYS A 11 16.31 21.78 -11.88
N ARG A 12 15.59 21.14 -10.95
CA ARG A 12 15.37 19.68 -10.97
C ARG A 12 14.55 19.23 -12.17
N TRP A 13 13.59 20.03 -12.60
CA TRP A 13 12.83 19.77 -13.81
C TRP A 13 13.71 19.92 -15.06
N SER A 14 14.59 20.93 -15.09
CA SER A 14 15.61 21.11 -16.13
C SER A 14 16.56 19.92 -16.17
N GLU A 15 17.14 19.52 -15.03
CA GLU A 15 18.03 18.35 -14.91
C GLU A 15 17.34 17.06 -15.36
N ALA A 16 16.08 16.84 -14.95
CA ALA A 16 15.31 15.69 -15.41
C ALA A 16 15.03 15.75 -16.92
N SER A 17 14.73 16.94 -17.45
CA SER A 17 14.51 17.13 -18.89
C SER A 17 15.80 16.91 -19.70
N GLU A 18 16.95 17.36 -19.20
CA GLU A 18 18.27 17.12 -19.78
C GLU A 18 18.64 15.64 -19.75
N ALA A 19 18.35 14.94 -18.65
CA ALA A 19 18.54 13.49 -18.57
C ALA A 19 17.68 12.75 -19.60
N VAL A 20 16.43 13.17 -19.81
CA VAL A 20 15.56 12.61 -20.87
C VAL A 20 16.10 12.91 -22.26
N ILE A 21 16.61 14.12 -22.51
CA ILE A 21 17.24 14.47 -23.80
C ILE A 21 18.50 13.63 -24.04
N LYS A 22 19.33 13.44 -23.01
CA LYS A 22 20.53 12.60 -23.09
C LYS A 22 20.18 11.14 -23.41
N LEU A 23 19.20 10.57 -22.69
CA LEU A 23 18.71 9.22 -22.94
C LEU A 23 18.12 9.08 -24.35
N LYS A 24 17.42 10.10 -24.87
CA LYS A 24 16.95 10.10 -26.26
C LYS A 24 18.09 10.13 -27.28
N LYS A 25 19.16 10.88 -27.03
CA LYS A 25 20.37 10.89 -27.89
C LYS A 25 21.09 9.54 -27.85
N GLU A 26 21.23 8.95 -26.67
CA GLU A 26 21.81 7.61 -26.50
C GLU A 26 20.96 6.55 -27.21
N LEU A 27 19.63 6.60 -27.06
CA LEU A 27 18.71 5.73 -27.79
C LEU A 27 18.88 5.87 -29.31
N ALA A 28 18.92 7.10 -29.83
CA ALA A 28 19.11 7.35 -31.26
C ALA A 28 20.46 6.82 -31.76
N LYS A 29 21.53 6.97 -30.97
CA LYS A 29 22.86 6.41 -31.28
C LYS A 29 22.83 4.88 -31.33
N VAL A 30 22.18 4.23 -30.35
CA VAL A 30 22.01 2.76 -30.33
C VAL A 30 21.18 2.29 -31.53
N GLU A 31 20.17 3.06 -31.95
CA GLU A 31 19.39 2.75 -33.15
C GLU A 31 20.20 2.91 -34.44
N GLU A 32 21.06 3.92 -34.53
CA GLU A 32 22.00 4.12 -35.64
C GLU A 32 23.00 2.96 -35.71
N GLU A 33 23.67 2.62 -34.61
CA GLU A 33 24.59 1.48 -34.53
C GLU A 33 23.89 0.18 -34.95
N ARG A 34 22.68 -0.07 -34.44
CA ARG A 34 21.86 -1.23 -34.84
C ARG A 34 21.59 -1.25 -36.35
N ASN A 35 21.31 -0.09 -36.95
CA ASN A 35 21.07 0.01 -38.39
C ASN A 35 22.36 -0.21 -39.18
N THR A 36 23.49 0.34 -38.74
CA THR A 36 24.81 0.08 -39.34
C THR A 36 25.13 -1.41 -39.32
N TYR A 37 24.92 -2.10 -38.18
CA TYR A 37 25.13 -3.54 -38.10
C TYR A 37 24.19 -4.32 -39.02
N ARG A 38 22.91 -3.91 -39.16
CA ARG A 38 22.01 -4.50 -40.15
C ARG A 38 22.51 -4.34 -41.58
N ASP A 39 23.06 -3.18 -41.92
CA ASP A 39 23.58 -2.93 -43.27
C ASP A 39 24.88 -3.69 -43.55
N VAL A 40 25.78 -3.80 -42.57
CA VAL A 40 26.98 -4.66 -42.66
C VAL A 40 26.56 -6.10 -42.91
N VAL A 41 25.62 -6.64 -42.11
CA VAL A 41 25.10 -8.00 -42.29
C VAL A 41 24.47 -8.15 -43.68
N ARG A 42 23.67 -7.19 -44.14
CA ARG A 42 23.04 -7.22 -45.47
C ARG A 42 24.07 -7.19 -46.60
N ASN A 43 25.14 -6.42 -46.45
CA ASN A 43 26.22 -6.33 -47.44
C ASN A 43 27.06 -7.61 -47.49
N LEU A 44 27.33 -8.24 -46.34
CA LEU A 44 28.00 -9.54 -46.28
C LEU A 44 27.20 -10.61 -47.04
N HIS A 45 25.87 -10.65 -46.84
CA HIS A 45 25.00 -11.58 -47.59
C HIS A 45 24.99 -11.27 -49.10
N LYS A 46 25.09 -9.99 -49.51
CA LYS A 46 25.19 -9.62 -50.94
C LYS A 46 26.54 -9.98 -51.56
N SER A 47 27.65 -9.86 -50.82
CA SER A 47 28.97 -10.25 -51.30
C SER A 47 29.11 -11.77 -51.43
N GLU A 48 28.48 -12.55 -50.53
CA GLU A 48 28.41 -14.01 -50.67
C GLU A 48 27.63 -14.42 -51.93
N GLY A 49 26.51 -13.75 -52.22
CA GLY A 49 25.72 -14.01 -53.44
C GLY A 49 26.43 -13.65 -54.75
N ARG A 50 27.26 -12.60 -54.76
CA ARG A 50 28.03 -12.18 -55.96
C ARG A 50 29.31 -13.00 -56.19
N SER A 51 29.97 -13.43 -55.12
CA SER A 51 31.17 -14.28 -55.23
C SER A 51 30.85 -15.67 -55.81
N ALA A 52 29.63 -16.18 -55.55
CA ALA A 52 29.15 -17.42 -56.16
C ALA A 52 28.85 -17.30 -57.67
N SER A 53 28.67 -16.08 -58.21
CA SER A 53 28.29 -15.85 -59.61
C SER A 53 29.41 -15.30 -60.50
N GLN A 54 30.53 -14.81 -59.94
CA GLN A 54 31.70 -14.35 -60.69
C GLN A 54 32.80 -15.42 -60.89
N SER A 55 32.73 -16.56 -60.19
CA SER A 55 33.67 -17.68 -60.32
C SER A 55 33.45 -18.58 -61.57
N ARG A 56 32.88 -18.03 -62.65
CA ARG A 56 32.69 -18.77 -63.92
C ARG A 56 33.20 -18.08 -65.18
N HIS A 57 33.77 -16.88 -65.10
CA HIS A 57 34.37 -16.24 -66.26
C HIS A 57 35.52 -15.35 -65.84
N ILE A 58 36.75 -15.86 -65.92
CA ILE A 58 37.93 -15.20 -66.51
C ILE A 58 38.94 -16.31 -66.77
N SER A 59 38.95 -16.74 -68.02
CA SER A 59 40.12 -17.33 -68.63
C SER A 59 40.94 -16.20 -69.27
N ARG A 60 42.26 -16.38 -69.26
CA ARG A 60 43.18 -16.05 -70.36
C ARG A 60 43.89 -14.68 -70.31
N GLY A 61 45.14 -14.75 -69.83
CA GLY A 61 46.33 -14.27 -70.55
C GLY A 61 46.84 -12.86 -70.21
N GLU A 62 48.06 -12.76 -69.67
CA GLU A 62 49.27 -12.47 -70.46
C GLU A 62 50.53 -12.59 -69.60
N ARG A 63 51.60 -13.11 -70.21
CA ARG A 63 52.94 -13.32 -69.64
C ARG A 63 53.77 -12.06 -69.82
N GLY A 64 54.53 -11.69 -68.80
CA GLY A 64 55.65 -10.76 -68.87
C GLY A 64 56.75 -11.21 -67.91
N PRO A 65 57.98 -11.51 -68.38
CA PRO A 65 59.03 -12.13 -67.59
C PRO A 65 59.94 -11.07 -66.96
N SER A 66 60.23 -11.17 -65.66
CA SER A 66 61.31 -10.40 -65.04
C SER A 66 61.84 -11.07 -63.78
N HIS A 67 63.04 -11.62 -63.94
CA HIS A 67 64.15 -11.66 -62.98
C HIS A 67 63.90 -12.15 -61.55
N GLY A 68 64.32 -13.39 -61.30
CA GLY A 68 64.49 -13.95 -59.97
C GLY A 68 65.67 -13.35 -59.23
N PHE A 69 65.47 -13.15 -57.91
CA PHE A 69 66.51 -13.15 -56.87
C PHE A 69 65.89 -13.03 -55.45
N TRP A 70 64.90 -13.84 -55.05
CA TRP A 70 64.31 -13.78 -53.69
C TRP A 70 63.76 -15.14 -53.18
N ASP A 71 64.48 -16.24 -53.36
CA ASP A 71 63.96 -17.58 -52.98
C ASP A 71 64.02 -17.92 -51.48
N ASP A 72 64.62 -17.08 -50.62
CA ASP A 72 64.71 -17.36 -49.16
C ASP A 72 63.81 -16.48 -48.26
N GLU A 73 63.29 -15.33 -48.73
CA GLU A 73 62.35 -14.50 -47.95
C GLU A 73 60.89 -14.95 -48.08
N GLU A 74 60.52 -15.61 -49.19
CA GLU A 74 59.14 -16.05 -49.43
C GLU A 74 58.75 -17.25 -48.54
N ALA A 75 59.72 -18.08 -48.14
CA ALA A 75 59.50 -19.20 -47.23
C ALA A 75 59.20 -18.75 -45.79
N THR A 76 59.82 -17.66 -45.33
CA THR A 76 59.60 -17.12 -43.97
C THR A 76 58.28 -16.35 -43.87
N LEU A 77 57.93 -15.54 -44.87
CA LEU A 77 56.64 -14.86 -44.96
C LEU A 77 55.46 -15.85 -45.00
N ASN A 78 55.58 -16.94 -45.76
CA ASN A 78 54.53 -17.96 -45.82
C ASN A 78 54.32 -18.70 -44.49
N ALA A 79 55.38 -18.84 -43.67
CA ALA A 79 55.25 -19.42 -42.33
C ALA A 79 54.50 -18.47 -41.37
N THR A 80 54.84 -17.17 -41.37
CA THR A 80 54.17 -16.17 -40.52
C THR A 80 52.69 -16.02 -40.86
N VAL A 81 52.35 -15.95 -42.15
CA VAL A 81 50.94 -15.84 -42.58
C VAL A 81 50.13 -17.08 -42.18
N LYS A 82 50.74 -18.27 -42.21
CA LYS A 82 50.07 -19.52 -41.80
C LYS A 82 49.81 -19.56 -40.29
N ASP A 83 50.76 -19.09 -39.48
CA ASP A 83 50.58 -19.00 -38.03
C ASP A 83 49.50 -17.96 -37.65
N GLU A 84 49.50 -16.80 -38.31
CA GLU A 84 48.45 -15.78 -38.12
C GLU A 84 47.06 -16.30 -38.50
N LEU A 85 46.96 -17.05 -39.61
CA LEU A 85 45.70 -17.67 -40.03
C LEU A 85 45.22 -18.70 -39.01
N GLN A 86 46.12 -19.52 -38.47
CA GLN A 86 45.78 -20.49 -37.43
C GLN A 86 45.32 -19.82 -36.13
N VAL A 87 45.95 -18.71 -35.72
CA VAL A 87 45.51 -17.90 -34.58
C VAL A 87 44.12 -17.31 -34.83
N ALA A 88 43.86 -16.79 -36.03
CA ALA A 88 42.56 -16.26 -36.41
C ALA A 88 41.48 -17.34 -36.41
N GLU A 89 41.77 -18.56 -36.90
CA GLU A 89 40.86 -19.71 -36.86
C GLU A 89 40.52 -20.14 -35.44
N ILE A 90 41.51 -20.19 -34.54
CA ILE A 90 41.29 -20.47 -33.11
C ILE A 90 40.44 -19.37 -32.47
N GLY A 91 40.73 -18.10 -32.77
CA GLY A 91 39.96 -16.95 -32.29
C GLY A 91 38.51 -17.00 -32.75
N PHE A 92 38.27 -17.31 -34.03
CA PHE A 92 36.94 -17.50 -34.60
C PHE A 92 36.19 -18.67 -33.94
N GLY A 93 36.89 -19.79 -33.69
CA GLY A 93 36.33 -20.92 -32.96
C GLY A 93 35.85 -20.55 -31.55
N ARG A 94 36.65 -19.78 -30.80
CA ARG A 94 36.26 -19.28 -29.46
C ARG A 94 35.08 -18.32 -29.53
N ALA A 95 35.10 -17.37 -30.46
CA ALA A 95 34.00 -16.41 -30.63
C ALA A 95 32.68 -17.11 -30.98
N LYS A 96 32.73 -18.15 -31.82
CA LYS A 96 31.55 -18.96 -32.19
C LYS A 96 30.98 -19.72 -30.99
N GLU A 97 31.84 -20.23 -30.10
CA GLU A 97 31.39 -20.94 -28.90
C GLU A 97 30.79 -19.98 -27.87
N GLU A 98 31.40 -18.83 -27.63
CA GLU A 98 30.83 -17.77 -26.78
C GLU A 98 29.48 -17.27 -27.33
N TYR A 99 29.36 -17.13 -28.66
CA TYR A 99 28.08 -16.77 -29.27
C TYR A 99 26.98 -17.81 -29.00
N ARG A 100 27.30 -19.12 -29.10
CA ARG A 100 26.35 -20.19 -28.75
C ARG A 100 25.97 -20.18 -27.28
N ARG A 101 26.93 -19.94 -26.41
CA ARG A 101 26.71 -19.81 -24.96
C ARG A 101 25.76 -18.65 -24.67
N LEU A 102 26.00 -17.47 -25.24
CA LEU A 102 25.13 -16.30 -25.10
C LEU A 102 23.72 -16.55 -25.66
N GLN A 103 23.60 -17.26 -26.80
CA GLN A 103 22.28 -17.66 -27.33
C GLN A 103 21.52 -18.56 -26.35
N LYS A 104 22.22 -19.50 -25.69
CA LYS A 104 21.62 -20.38 -24.68
C LYS A 104 21.20 -19.59 -23.44
N GLU A 105 22.07 -18.73 -22.91
CA GLU A 105 21.75 -17.87 -21.76
C GLU A 105 20.56 -16.93 -22.07
N LEU A 106 20.50 -16.38 -23.29
CA LEU A 106 19.36 -15.57 -23.73
C LEU A 106 18.06 -16.38 -23.78
N ALA A 107 18.10 -17.60 -24.31
CA ALA A 107 16.93 -18.48 -24.35
C ALA A 107 16.43 -18.84 -22.93
N GLU A 108 17.34 -19.17 -22.01
CA GLU A 108 17.02 -19.44 -20.61
C GLU A 108 16.43 -18.21 -19.90
N SER A 109 16.99 -17.02 -20.16
CA SER A 109 16.46 -15.76 -19.62
C SER A 109 15.07 -15.45 -20.14
N VAL A 110 14.80 -15.70 -21.43
CA VAL A 110 13.47 -15.50 -22.03
C VAL A 110 12.43 -16.40 -21.37
N GLU A 111 12.73 -17.68 -21.15
CA GLU A 111 11.82 -18.60 -20.46
C GLU A 111 11.59 -18.20 -18.99
N LYS A 112 12.64 -17.73 -18.30
CA LYS A 112 12.51 -17.21 -16.94
C LYS A 112 11.61 -15.98 -16.85
N VAL A 113 11.72 -15.05 -17.80
CA VAL A 113 10.85 -13.85 -17.88
C VAL A 113 9.41 -14.26 -18.13
N LYS A 114 9.15 -15.23 -19.02
CA LYS A 114 7.79 -15.76 -19.25
C LYS A 114 7.20 -16.39 -17.98
N ALA A 115 7.98 -17.19 -17.26
CA ALA A 115 7.53 -17.81 -16.01
C ALA A 115 7.18 -16.77 -14.93
N LEU A 116 8.02 -15.74 -14.75
CA LEU A 116 7.75 -14.64 -13.81
C LEU A 116 6.55 -13.79 -14.22
N THR A 117 6.33 -13.61 -15.52
CA THR A 117 5.17 -12.88 -16.05
C THR A 117 3.88 -13.64 -15.70
N LEU A 118 3.85 -14.95 -15.93
CA LEU A 118 2.72 -15.80 -15.57
C LEU A 118 2.46 -15.82 -14.04
N GLU A 119 3.52 -15.87 -13.23
CA GLU A 119 3.40 -15.82 -11.77
C GLU A 119 2.81 -14.48 -11.29
N ASN A 120 3.24 -13.36 -11.87
CA ASN A 120 2.70 -12.04 -11.56
C ASN A 120 1.23 -11.92 -11.95
N GLU A 121 0.81 -12.47 -13.09
CA GLU A 121 -0.59 -12.52 -13.50
C GLU A 121 -1.45 -13.33 -12.50
N GLN A 122 -0.94 -14.48 -12.04
CA GLN A 122 -1.61 -15.28 -11.03
C GLN A 122 -1.69 -14.59 -9.67
N LEU A 123 -0.63 -13.86 -9.27
CA LEU A 123 -0.63 -13.08 -8.03
C LEU A 123 -1.65 -11.94 -8.11
N ALA A 124 -1.73 -11.25 -9.25
CA ALA A 124 -2.70 -10.19 -9.47
C ALA A 124 -4.14 -10.70 -9.39
N LEU A 125 -4.41 -11.88 -9.97
CA LEU A 125 -5.73 -12.52 -9.88
C LEU A 125 -6.11 -12.87 -8.45
N ARG A 126 -5.18 -13.46 -7.67
CA ARG A 126 -5.40 -13.78 -6.25
C ARG A 126 -5.68 -12.52 -5.44
N HIS A 127 -4.90 -11.46 -5.63
CA HIS A 127 -5.10 -10.19 -4.94
C HIS A 127 -6.47 -9.57 -5.28
N HIS A 128 -6.91 -9.66 -6.53
CA HIS A 128 -8.24 -9.21 -6.92
C HIS A 128 -9.36 -10.01 -6.23
N GLN A 129 -9.20 -11.33 -6.11
CA GLN A 129 -10.14 -12.19 -5.38
C GLN A 129 -10.20 -11.86 -3.89
N GLU A 130 -9.05 -11.62 -3.26
CA GLU A 130 -8.96 -11.22 -1.84
C GLU A 130 -9.62 -9.86 -1.60
N ILE A 131 -9.38 -8.87 -2.46
CA ILE A 131 -10.07 -7.57 -2.39
C ILE A 131 -11.59 -7.76 -2.49
N GLY A 132 -12.05 -8.62 -3.41
CA GLY A 132 -13.47 -8.96 -3.54
C GLY A 132 -14.06 -9.62 -2.30
N HIS A 133 -13.29 -10.48 -1.62
CA HIS A 133 -13.69 -11.08 -0.35
C HIS A 133 -13.83 -10.02 0.75
N PHE A 134 -12.82 -9.16 0.95
CA PHE A 134 -12.86 -8.10 1.94
C PHE A 134 -14.00 -7.11 1.72
N PHE A 135 -14.33 -6.81 0.46
CA PHE A 135 -15.45 -5.93 0.14
C PHE A 135 -16.80 -6.54 0.58
N LYS A 136 -17.01 -7.84 0.35
CA LYS A 136 -18.20 -8.57 0.81
C LYS A 136 -18.30 -8.59 2.33
N GLU A 137 -17.20 -8.92 3.02
CA GLU A 137 -17.14 -8.95 4.48
C GLU A 137 -17.43 -7.56 5.08
N HIS A 138 -16.87 -6.49 4.49
CA HIS A 138 -17.17 -5.12 4.92
C HIS A 138 -18.64 -4.75 4.70
N GLN A 139 -19.26 -5.21 3.61
CA GLN A 139 -20.68 -5.00 3.34
C GLN A 139 -21.56 -5.74 4.37
N GLU A 140 -21.19 -6.96 4.75
CA GLU A 140 -21.86 -7.72 5.81
C GLU A 140 -21.75 -7.03 7.17
N ILE A 141 -20.56 -6.55 7.54
CA ILE A 141 -20.34 -5.79 8.77
C ILE A 141 -21.22 -4.53 8.79
N HIS A 142 -21.30 -3.80 7.67
CA HIS A 142 -22.14 -2.62 7.58
C HIS A 142 -23.63 -2.94 7.70
N ALA A 143 -24.09 -4.06 7.12
CA ALA A 143 -25.47 -4.52 7.27
C ALA A 143 -25.80 -4.86 8.73
N VAL A 144 -24.90 -5.56 9.43
CA VAL A 144 -25.06 -5.88 10.86
C VAL A 144 -25.04 -4.62 11.73
N GLN A 145 -24.21 -3.63 11.40
CA GLN A 145 -24.20 -2.35 12.12
C GLN A 145 -25.53 -1.59 11.97
N GLY A 146 -26.12 -1.62 10.77
CA GLY A 146 -27.47 -1.07 10.55
C GLY A 146 -28.51 -1.72 11.47
N GLN A 147 -28.55 -3.06 11.48
CA GLN A 147 -29.46 -3.82 12.35
C GLN A 147 -29.23 -3.52 13.85
N LEU A 148 -27.98 -3.32 14.27
CA LEU A 148 -27.66 -2.98 15.66
C LEU A 148 -28.20 -1.61 16.07
N VAL A 149 -28.23 -0.63 15.15
CA VAL A 149 -28.82 0.69 15.40
C VAL A 149 -30.33 0.57 15.61
N ASP A 150 -31.00 -0.23 14.79
CA ASP A 150 -32.45 -0.47 14.90
C ASP A 150 -32.77 -1.12 16.25
N VAL A 151 -32.06 -2.20 16.61
CA VAL A 151 -32.22 -2.89 17.91
C VAL A 151 -31.94 -1.97 19.10
N ARG A 152 -30.98 -1.05 18.99
CA ARG A 152 -30.71 -0.05 20.04
C ARG A 152 -31.86 0.96 20.18
N SER A 153 -32.46 1.36 19.07
CA SER A 153 -33.61 2.27 19.09
C SER A 153 -34.84 1.61 19.72
N GLU A 154 -35.12 0.34 19.41
CA GLU A 154 -36.19 -0.44 20.03
C GLU A 154 -35.96 -0.63 21.53
N ASN A 155 -34.73 -0.98 21.93
CA ASN A 155 -34.37 -1.09 23.34
C ASN A 155 -34.60 0.22 24.10
N ARG A 156 -34.31 1.36 23.49
CA ARG A 156 -34.58 2.66 24.10
C ARG A 156 -36.08 2.91 24.31
N VAL A 157 -36.91 2.59 23.31
CA VAL A 157 -38.38 2.71 23.44
C VAL A 157 -38.91 1.80 24.55
N LEU A 158 -38.39 0.56 24.63
CA LEU A 158 -38.76 -0.36 25.71
C LEU A 158 -38.33 0.17 27.09
N GLN A 159 -37.14 0.75 27.22
CA GLN A 159 -36.68 1.38 28.46
C GLN A 159 -37.57 2.56 28.88
N GLU A 160 -37.97 3.43 27.95
CA GLU A 160 -38.89 4.54 28.23
C GLU A 160 -40.27 4.03 28.68
N LYS A 161 -40.75 2.92 28.10
CA LYS A 161 -42.00 2.26 28.53
C LYS A 161 -41.89 1.65 29.92
N ILE A 162 -40.77 0.99 30.25
CA ILE A 162 -40.50 0.45 31.60
C ILE A 162 -40.53 1.58 32.63
N GLN A 163 -39.83 2.69 32.37
CA GLN A 163 -39.83 3.85 33.27
C GLN A 163 -41.22 4.47 33.47
N THR A 164 -42.05 4.46 32.42
CA THR A 164 -43.43 4.96 32.51
C THR A 164 -44.28 4.06 33.39
N LEU A 165 -44.21 2.73 33.19
CA LEU A 165 -44.92 1.75 34.01
C LEU A 165 -44.46 1.76 35.47
N GLU A 166 -43.17 1.99 35.74
CA GLU A 166 -42.65 2.15 37.11
C GLU A 166 -43.22 3.38 37.81
N LYS A 167 -43.40 4.50 37.09
CA LYS A 167 -44.06 5.71 37.60
C LYS A 167 -45.54 5.47 37.89
N GLU A 168 -46.26 4.78 37.00
CA GLU A 168 -47.67 4.42 37.23
C GLU A 168 -47.81 3.48 38.44
N MET A 169 -46.96 2.47 38.56
CA MET A 169 -46.90 1.56 39.71
C MET A 169 -46.65 2.29 41.03
N THR A 170 -45.71 3.23 41.06
CA THR A 170 -45.41 4.01 42.27
C THR A 170 -46.55 4.94 42.65
N GLN A 171 -47.24 5.55 41.66
CA GLN A 171 -48.43 6.35 41.89
C GLN A 171 -49.61 5.51 42.42
N LEU A 172 -49.84 4.32 41.87
CA LEU A 172 -50.86 3.39 42.37
C LEU A 172 -50.58 2.95 43.81
N ARG A 173 -49.32 2.67 44.18
CA ARG A 173 -48.94 2.37 45.57
C ARG A 173 -49.23 3.52 46.53
N LEU A 174 -48.95 4.76 46.14
CA LEU A 174 -49.28 5.95 46.95
C LEU A 174 -50.80 6.10 47.14
N ASN A 175 -51.57 5.87 46.08
CA ASN A 175 -53.04 5.90 46.14
C ASN A 175 -53.59 4.77 47.04
N GLU A 176 -53.02 3.56 46.96
CA GLU A 176 -53.43 2.41 47.78
C GLU A 176 -53.09 2.61 49.26
N GLN A 177 -51.92 3.18 49.59
CA GLN A 177 -51.56 3.56 50.95
C GLN A 177 -52.50 4.61 51.54
N SER A 178 -52.98 5.53 50.71
CA SER A 178 -53.97 6.55 51.11
C SER A 178 -55.37 5.99 51.31
N ALA A 179 -55.72 4.87 50.65
CA ALA A 179 -57.03 4.22 50.74
C ALA A 179 -57.10 3.11 51.82
N ALA A 180 -55.95 2.59 52.26
CA ALA A 180 -55.86 1.44 53.17
C ALA A 180 -56.22 1.74 54.64
N GLU A 181 -56.48 3.00 55.01
CA GLU A 181 -56.82 3.35 56.41
C GLU A 181 -58.25 2.97 56.83
N LEU A 182 -59.15 2.54 55.93
CA LEU A 182 -60.58 2.38 56.30
C LEU A 182 -61.33 1.14 55.80
N THR A 183 -60.75 0.17 55.10
CA THR A 183 -61.54 -1.01 54.65
C THR A 183 -60.80 -2.36 54.58
N PRO A 184 -61.49 -3.50 54.84
CA PRO A 184 -60.89 -4.83 54.77
C PRO A 184 -60.50 -5.21 53.34
N ARG A 185 -59.27 -5.72 53.19
CA ARG A 185 -58.64 -6.04 51.90
C ARG A 185 -59.45 -7.08 51.09
N PRO A 186 -59.88 -6.77 49.86
CA PRO A 186 -60.75 -7.64 49.06
C PRO A 186 -60.00 -8.87 48.47
N PRO A 187 -60.69 -10.01 48.25
CA PRO A 187 -60.10 -11.28 47.83
C PRO A 187 -59.36 -11.25 46.48
N PHE A 188 -59.63 -10.25 45.64
CA PHE A 188 -58.92 -10.03 44.37
C PHE A 188 -57.44 -9.67 44.58
N VAL A 189 -57.09 -8.96 45.65
CA VAL A 189 -55.71 -8.56 45.97
C VAL A 189 -54.84 -9.78 46.23
N ARG A 190 -55.36 -10.81 46.92
CA ARG A 190 -54.65 -12.08 47.14
C ARG A 190 -54.40 -12.89 45.86
N SER A 191 -55.21 -12.68 44.82
CA SER A 191 -55.01 -13.31 43.50
C SER A 191 -53.88 -12.60 42.74
N LEU A 192 -53.88 -11.27 42.77
CA LEU A 192 -52.82 -10.44 42.21
C LEU A 192 -51.47 -10.69 42.89
N GLU A 193 -51.43 -10.77 44.23
CA GLU A 193 -50.21 -11.08 44.99
C GLU A 193 -49.62 -12.44 44.56
N ARG A 194 -50.47 -13.45 44.31
CA ARG A 194 -50.01 -14.75 43.79
C ARG A 194 -49.44 -14.65 42.38
N ARG A 195 -50.06 -13.86 41.48
CA ARG A 195 -49.51 -13.63 40.13
C ARG A 195 -48.21 -12.84 40.16
N VAL A 196 -48.09 -11.83 41.02
CA VAL A 196 -46.84 -11.07 41.19
C VAL A 196 -45.74 -11.99 41.69
N LYS A 197 -46.02 -12.85 42.67
CA LYS A 197 -45.04 -13.82 43.18
C LYS A 197 -44.61 -14.82 42.10
N SER A 198 -45.56 -15.36 41.32
CA SER A 198 -45.24 -16.26 40.21
C SER A 198 -44.42 -15.58 39.11
N LEU A 199 -44.67 -14.30 38.81
CA LEU A 199 -43.87 -13.53 37.85
C LEU A 199 -42.47 -13.23 38.40
N GLN A 200 -42.32 -12.99 39.70
CA GLN A 200 -41.01 -12.82 40.33
C GLN A 200 -40.18 -14.10 40.23
N GLU A 201 -40.77 -15.25 40.56
CA GLU A 201 -40.12 -16.56 40.42
C GLU A 201 -39.72 -16.84 38.95
N LEU A 202 -40.52 -16.40 37.97
CA LEU A 202 -40.21 -16.52 36.54
C LEU A 202 -39.06 -15.60 36.10
N VAL A 203 -38.99 -14.38 36.63
CA VAL A 203 -37.89 -13.45 36.33
C VAL A 203 -36.59 -13.97 36.92
N GLU A 204 -36.62 -14.47 38.16
CA GLU A 204 -35.45 -15.02 38.84
C GLU A 204 -34.90 -16.25 38.09
N THR A 205 -35.78 -17.14 37.61
CA THR A 205 -35.37 -18.27 36.75
C THR A 205 -34.80 -17.83 35.39
N GLN A 206 -35.35 -16.79 34.76
CA GLN A 206 -34.75 -16.25 33.54
C GLN A 206 -33.38 -15.59 33.76
N GLU A 207 -33.17 -14.95 34.91
CA GLU A 207 -31.88 -14.36 35.27
C GLU A 207 -30.82 -15.44 35.47
N THR A 208 -31.16 -16.56 36.13
CA THR A 208 -30.25 -17.70 36.28
C THR A 208 -29.89 -18.33 34.94
N ASP A 209 -30.86 -18.53 34.04
CA ASP A 209 -30.61 -19.08 32.71
C ASP A 209 -29.70 -18.17 31.88
N ARG A 210 -29.89 -16.85 32.00
CA ARG A 210 -29.06 -15.85 31.33
C ARG A 210 -27.62 -15.88 31.86
N GLU A 211 -27.42 -15.99 33.16
CA GLU A 211 -26.09 -16.12 33.77
C GLU A 211 -25.38 -17.40 33.31
N GLU A 212 -26.11 -18.52 33.21
CA GLU A 212 -25.58 -19.79 32.68
C GLU A 212 -25.12 -19.63 31.23
N LEU A 213 -25.95 -19.05 30.35
CA LEU A 213 -25.58 -18.78 28.96
C LEU A 213 -24.38 -17.85 28.81
N LEU A 214 -24.25 -16.83 29.65
CA LEU A 214 -23.07 -15.96 29.67
C LEU A 214 -21.81 -16.74 30.09
N GLY A 215 -21.95 -17.66 31.04
CA GLY A 215 -20.89 -18.61 31.41
C GLY A 215 -20.48 -19.52 30.25
N GLU A 216 -21.44 -20.06 29.51
CA GLU A 216 -21.16 -20.88 28.31
C GLU A 216 -20.44 -20.10 27.22
N ILE A 217 -20.86 -18.85 26.95
CA ILE A 217 -20.21 -17.98 25.97
C ILE A 217 -18.76 -17.70 26.37
N ALA A 218 -18.50 -17.43 27.65
CA ALA A 218 -17.14 -17.23 28.15
C ALA A 218 -16.30 -18.50 27.99
N ALA A 219 -16.84 -19.68 28.34
CA ALA A 219 -16.16 -20.95 28.17
C ALA A 219 -15.83 -21.28 26.70
N LEU A 220 -16.73 -20.93 25.76
CA LEU A 220 -16.49 -21.10 24.32
C LEU A 220 -15.40 -20.16 23.81
N ARG A 221 -15.35 -18.91 24.28
CA ARG A 221 -14.27 -17.96 23.94
C ARG A 221 -12.91 -18.47 24.40
N ASP A 222 -12.83 -19.00 25.62
CA ASP A 222 -11.58 -19.59 26.13
C ASP A 222 -11.15 -20.84 25.35
N LYS A 223 -12.10 -21.64 24.86
CA LYS A 223 -11.80 -22.79 23.98
C LYS A 223 -11.30 -22.33 22.61
N LEU A 224 -11.90 -21.28 22.04
CA LEU A 224 -11.48 -20.70 20.76
C LEU A 224 -10.07 -20.12 20.87
N GLN A 225 -9.79 -19.34 21.91
CA GLN A 225 -8.45 -18.79 22.15
C GLN A 225 -7.39 -19.88 22.28
N ARG A 226 -7.68 -20.96 23.04
CA ARG A 226 -6.77 -22.12 23.13
C ARG A 226 -6.56 -22.81 21.79
N ALA A 227 -7.58 -22.91 20.94
CA ALA A 227 -7.44 -23.45 19.60
C ALA A 227 -6.58 -22.56 18.70
N GLU A 228 -6.70 -21.24 18.80
CA GLU A 228 -5.86 -20.28 18.07
C GLU A 228 -4.39 -20.37 18.51
N GLU A 229 -4.13 -20.47 19.82
CA GLU A 229 -2.79 -20.67 20.37
C GLU A 229 -2.19 -22.00 19.89
N ASN A 230 -2.95 -23.10 19.91
CA ASN A 230 -2.53 -24.39 19.37
C ASN A 230 -2.21 -24.31 17.87
N ASN A 231 -3.01 -23.57 17.09
CA ASN A 231 -2.77 -23.37 15.67
C ASN A 231 -1.47 -22.58 15.41
N LYS A 232 -1.19 -21.54 16.22
CA LYS A 232 0.10 -20.82 16.16
C LYS A 232 1.29 -21.74 16.45
N VAL A 233 1.17 -22.61 17.45
CA VAL A 233 2.21 -23.61 17.77
C VAL A 233 2.39 -24.58 16.60
N LEU A 234 1.30 -25.09 16.02
CA LEU A 234 1.36 -26.00 14.87
C LEU A 234 2.02 -25.33 13.65
N LEU A 235 1.66 -24.08 13.33
CA LEU A 235 2.28 -23.31 12.25
C LEU A 235 3.78 -23.12 12.48
N SER A 236 4.19 -22.80 13.71
CA SER A 236 5.62 -22.68 14.06
C SER A 236 6.37 -24.02 13.90
N SER A 237 5.73 -25.15 14.21
CA SER A 237 6.29 -26.48 14.02
C SER A 237 6.43 -26.84 12.53
N ILE A 238 5.43 -26.51 11.72
CA ILE A 238 5.47 -26.69 10.26
C ILE A 238 6.65 -25.90 9.66
N VAL A 239 6.84 -24.64 10.07
CA VAL A 239 7.97 -23.82 9.61
C VAL A 239 9.31 -24.45 10.00
N ARG A 240 9.47 -24.93 11.24
CA ARG A 240 10.68 -25.65 11.67
C ARG A 240 10.92 -26.94 10.89
N LEU A 241 9.88 -27.73 10.62
CA LEU A 241 10.01 -28.94 9.81
C LEU A 241 10.42 -28.63 8.37
N GLN A 242 9.90 -27.55 7.78
CA GLN A 242 10.32 -27.08 6.47
C GLN A 242 11.79 -26.64 6.46
N GLU A 243 12.27 -26.03 7.54
CA GLU A 243 13.68 -25.64 7.72
C GLU A 243 14.58 -26.88 7.83
N ILE A 244 14.24 -27.86 8.67
CA ILE A 244 14.96 -29.14 8.77
C ILE A 244 15.00 -29.87 7.43
N ALA A 245 13.87 -29.92 6.71
CA ALA A 245 13.80 -30.57 5.39
C ALA A 245 14.70 -29.86 4.36
N ARG A 246 14.80 -28.53 4.40
CA ARG A 246 15.72 -27.75 3.55
C ARG A 246 17.18 -28.05 3.87
N HIS A 247 17.54 -28.16 5.14
CA HIS A 247 18.92 -28.48 5.55
C HIS A 247 19.30 -29.94 5.26
N SER A 248 18.36 -30.88 5.39
CA SER A 248 18.60 -32.31 5.10
C SER A 248 18.90 -32.57 3.60
N MET A 249 18.29 -31.80 2.69
CA MET A 249 18.57 -31.93 1.24
C MET A 249 19.95 -31.40 0.82
N LEU A 250 20.62 -30.61 1.66
CA LEU A 250 21.96 -30.07 1.36
C LEU A 250 23.11 -30.96 1.86
N GLY A 251 22.84 -31.97 2.71
CA GLY A 251 23.87 -32.82 3.33
C GLY A 251 24.10 -34.19 2.67
N ALA A 252 23.31 -34.59 1.67
CA ALA A 252 23.33 -35.97 1.13
C ALA A 252 24.03 -36.12 -0.24
N LEU A 253 24.88 -35.19 -0.64
CA LEU A 253 25.71 -35.31 -1.84
C LEU A 253 27.18 -35.54 -1.48
N HIS A 254 27.48 -36.70 -0.90
CA HIS A 254 28.82 -37.29 -0.99
C HIS A 254 28.87 -38.23 -2.20
N PRO A 255 29.82 -38.05 -3.14
CA PRO A 255 29.96 -38.92 -4.28
C PRO A 255 30.72 -40.19 -3.87
N LEU A 256 30.02 -41.30 -3.69
CA LEU A 256 30.64 -42.63 -3.76
C LEU A 256 30.70 -43.03 -5.24
N SER A 257 31.78 -42.64 -5.90
CA SER A 257 32.22 -43.22 -7.16
C SER A 257 33.46 -44.06 -6.91
N ASN A 258 33.28 -45.38 -6.83
CA ASN A 258 34.23 -46.34 -7.37
C ASN A 258 33.68 -47.76 -7.20
N LEU A 259 33.20 -48.33 -8.30
CA LEU A 259 33.68 -49.61 -8.86
C LEU A 259 32.83 -49.97 -10.09
N GLN A 260 33.48 -49.87 -11.25
CA GLN A 260 33.09 -50.56 -12.47
C GLN A 260 33.11 -52.07 -12.24
N THR A 261 32.18 -52.82 -12.83
CA THR A 261 32.45 -53.85 -13.85
C THR A 261 31.17 -54.61 -14.21
N GLY A 262 31.00 -54.87 -15.52
CA GLY A 262 30.29 -56.05 -16.02
C GLY A 262 28.84 -55.88 -16.45
N SER A 263 28.62 -55.79 -17.77
CA SER A 263 27.45 -56.38 -18.46
C SER A 263 27.47 -57.93 -18.31
N PRO A 264 26.46 -58.75 -18.72
CA PRO A 264 25.37 -58.48 -19.68
C PRO A 264 24.00 -59.20 -19.47
N LYS A 265 23.07 -58.86 -20.39
CA LYS A 265 21.90 -59.64 -20.92
C LYS A 265 20.58 -59.75 -20.10
N PRO A 266 19.42 -59.69 -20.80
CA PRO A 266 18.10 -59.83 -20.21
C PRO A 266 17.56 -61.27 -20.32
N PRO A 267 16.61 -61.66 -19.45
CA PRO A 267 15.46 -62.39 -19.97
C PRO A 267 14.12 -61.98 -19.35
N ARG A 268 13.13 -61.84 -20.24
CA ARG A 268 11.84 -62.56 -20.27
C ARG A 268 11.02 -62.66 -18.97
N ALA A 269 9.85 -62.02 -19.04
CA ALA A 269 8.51 -62.47 -18.63
C ALA A 269 8.30 -63.17 -17.28
N MET A 270 7.37 -62.65 -16.46
CA MET A 270 6.18 -63.39 -16.03
C MET A 270 5.09 -62.42 -15.54
N SER A 271 3.90 -62.56 -16.13
CA SER A 271 2.62 -62.16 -15.54
C SER A 271 2.38 -62.89 -14.23
N ILE A 272 1.89 -62.21 -13.20
CA ILE A 272 0.93 -62.77 -12.24
C ILE A 272 -0.12 -61.70 -11.93
N ALA A 273 -1.37 -62.03 -12.24
CA ALA A 273 -2.57 -61.32 -11.84
C ALA A 273 -2.92 -61.62 -10.37
N SER A 274 -3.51 -60.66 -9.67
CA SER A 274 -4.43 -60.81 -8.52
C SER A 274 -4.95 -59.42 -8.15
N SER A 275 -6.11 -58.98 -8.64
CA SER A 275 -7.40 -59.01 -7.94
C SER A 275 -7.35 -58.57 -6.46
N THR A 276 -7.82 -57.35 -6.18
CA THR A 276 -8.93 -57.07 -5.24
C THR A 276 -9.29 -55.57 -5.24
N ARG A 277 -10.32 -55.24 -6.01
CA ARG A 277 -11.52 -54.48 -5.61
C ARG A 277 -11.40 -53.61 -4.33
N SER A 278 -11.29 -52.28 -4.48
CA SER A 278 -11.97 -51.34 -3.59
C SER A 278 -12.06 -49.92 -4.16
N ARG A 279 -13.30 -49.53 -4.46
CA ARG A 279 -13.92 -48.19 -4.37
C ARG A 279 -13.05 -47.07 -3.74
N LYS A 280 -12.83 -45.97 -4.48
CA LYS A 280 -13.46 -44.63 -4.27
C LYS A 280 -12.58 -43.46 -4.74
N PHE A 281 -13.29 -42.48 -5.32
CA PHE A 281 -13.03 -41.04 -5.39
C PHE A 281 -11.84 -40.53 -6.21
N GLU A 282 -12.19 -39.97 -7.36
CA GLU A 282 -11.39 -39.00 -8.12
C GLU A 282 -11.16 -37.73 -7.29
N SER A 283 -9.91 -37.26 -7.29
CA SER A 283 -9.54 -35.87 -6.99
C SER A 283 -8.32 -35.53 -7.85
N PRO A 284 -8.24 -34.33 -8.43
CA PRO A 284 -7.22 -34.01 -9.44
C PRO A 284 -5.87 -33.68 -8.81
N GLU A 285 -4.83 -34.14 -9.50
CA GLU A 285 -3.41 -34.04 -9.17
C GLU A 285 -2.87 -32.60 -9.22
N LEU A 286 -2.11 -32.23 -8.19
CA LEU A 286 -1.28 -31.03 -8.15
C LEU A 286 0.15 -31.39 -8.54
N HIS A 287 0.59 -30.88 -9.69
CA HIS A 287 1.94 -31.08 -10.21
C HIS A 287 3.01 -30.38 -9.34
N LYS A 288 3.99 -31.19 -8.97
CA LYS A 288 5.17 -30.88 -8.16
C LYS A 288 6.26 -30.28 -9.06
N VAL A 289 6.53 -28.97 -8.97
CA VAL A 289 7.66 -28.33 -9.67
C VAL A 289 8.86 -28.21 -8.72
N LYS A 290 9.96 -28.88 -9.08
CA LYS A 290 11.26 -28.82 -8.40
C LYS A 290 11.97 -27.52 -8.78
N SER A 291 12.35 -26.71 -7.80
CA SER A 291 13.21 -25.53 -8.01
C SER A 291 14.65 -25.87 -7.62
N SER A 292 15.55 -25.71 -8.59
CA SER A 292 17.00 -25.88 -8.45
C SER A 292 17.63 -24.49 -8.46
N MET A 293 18.34 -24.12 -7.39
CA MET A 293 19.16 -22.90 -7.36
C MET A 293 20.58 -23.25 -6.95
N HIS A 294 21.52 -23.00 -7.86
CA HIS A 294 22.95 -22.90 -7.55
C HIS A 294 23.29 -21.45 -7.20
N ILE A 295 23.99 -21.27 -6.08
CA ILE A 295 24.63 -20.03 -5.66
C ILE A 295 26.11 -20.15 -6.01
N THR A 296 26.64 -19.18 -6.75
CA THR A 296 28.08 -19.02 -6.98
C THR A 296 28.62 -17.90 -6.09
N SER A 297 29.71 -18.23 -5.42
CA SER A 297 30.50 -17.43 -4.48
C SER A 297 31.16 -16.21 -5.13
N VAL A 298 31.25 -15.09 -4.40
CA VAL A 298 31.93 -13.85 -4.78
C VAL A 298 32.94 -13.46 -3.69
N ILE A 299 34.15 -13.06 -4.12
CA ILE A 299 35.21 -12.39 -3.34
C ILE A 299 35.49 -11.03 -4.03
N PRO A 300 35.88 -9.97 -3.29
CA PRO A 300 35.31 -8.63 -3.44
C PRO A 300 36.21 -7.65 -4.19
N THR A 301 35.60 -6.66 -4.86
CA THR A 301 36.29 -5.42 -5.21
C THR A 301 35.35 -4.20 -5.13
N LYS A 302 35.85 -3.22 -4.38
CA LYS A 302 35.61 -1.77 -4.36
C LYS A 302 34.21 -1.21 -4.05
N VAL A 303 34.23 -0.36 -3.02
CA VAL A 303 33.16 0.44 -2.42
C VAL A 303 32.79 1.60 -3.35
N GLU A 304 31.56 1.59 -3.87
CA GLU A 304 30.87 2.78 -4.36
C GLU A 304 29.43 2.76 -3.84
N ASP A 305 28.95 3.92 -3.39
CA ASP A 305 27.68 4.15 -2.70
C ASP A 305 26.47 3.65 -3.51
N VAL A 306 25.95 2.50 -3.10
CA VAL A 306 24.67 1.96 -3.59
C VAL A 306 23.55 2.54 -2.73
N THR A 307 22.78 3.46 -3.29
CA THR A 307 21.48 3.86 -2.78
C THR A 307 20.59 2.63 -2.60
N PHE A 308 20.32 2.29 -1.35
CA PHE A 308 19.45 1.20 -0.91
C PHE A 308 18.02 1.42 -1.44
N ILE A 309 17.66 0.76 -2.54
CA ILE A 309 16.25 0.61 -2.96
C ILE A 309 15.65 -0.48 -2.06
N ARG A 310 15.05 -0.05 -0.94
CA ARG A 310 14.28 -0.91 -0.03
C ARG A 310 13.06 -1.44 -0.80
N ARG A 311 12.99 -2.76 -1.02
CA ARG A 311 11.79 -3.48 -1.49
C ARG A 311 10.59 -3.03 -0.65
N ALA A 312 9.55 -2.56 -1.32
CA ALA A 312 8.28 -2.24 -0.70
C ALA A 312 7.71 -3.51 -0.04
N ALA A 313 7.74 -3.55 1.30
CA ALA A 313 6.96 -4.51 2.06
C ALA A 313 5.47 -4.27 1.78
N PRO A 314 4.60 -5.30 1.88
CA PRO A 314 3.16 -5.13 1.77
C PRO A 314 2.70 -4.03 2.73
N SER A 315 1.97 -3.05 2.21
CA SER A 315 1.48 -1.89 2.97
C SER A 315 0.86 -2.35 4.28
N PRO A 316 1.40 -1.93 5.45
CA PRO A 316 0.78 -2.21 6.73
C PRO A 316 -0.63 -1.66 6.67
N GLN A 317 -1.63 -2.50 6.95
CA GLN A 317 -2.99 -2.03 7.17
C GLN A 317 -2.91 -0.92 8.22
N LEU A 318 -3.24 0.30 7.81
CA LEU A 318 -3.15 1.48 8.66
C LEU A 318 -4.14 1.30 9.81
N LEU A 319 -3.66 0.77 10.94
CA LEU A 319 -4.39 0.83 12.19
C LEU A 319 -4.80 2.30 12.38
N PRO A 320 -6.09 2.57 12.70
CA PRO A 320 -6.53 3.94 12.98
C PRO A 320 -5.56 4.55 13.99
N CYS A 321 -4.88 5.63 13.62
CA CYS A 321 -3.94 6.29 14.51
C CYS A 321 -4.76 6.80 15.70
N LEU A 322 -4.66 6.09 16.83
CA LEU A 322 -5.44 6.39 18.03
C LEU A 322 -4.94 7.72 18.58
N LEU A 323 -5.90 8.61 18.85
CA LEU A 323 -5.58 9.87 19.50
C LEU A 323 -5.05 9.58 20.92
N PRO A 324 -4.00 10.26 21.38
CA PRO A 324 -3.54 10.12 22.76
C PRO A 324 -4.69 10.41 23.75
N PRO A 325 -4.82 9.65 24.87
CA PRO A 325 -5.99 9.75 25.76
C PRO A 325 -6.24 11.16 26.33
N GLU A 326 -5.19 11.95 26.55
CA GLU A 326 -5.32 13.33 27.00
C GLU A 326 -5.98 14.22 25.94
N ARG A 327 -5.58 14.07 24.68
CA ARG A 327 -6.15 14.80 23.53
C ARG A 327 -7.58 14.37 23.25
N GLU A 328 -7.88 13.09 23.43
CA GLU A 328 -9.24 12.58 23.29
C GLU A 328 -10.17 13.22 24.35
N LYS A 329 -9.72 13.29 25.60
CA LYS A 329 -10.43 14.00 26.68
C LYS A 329 -10.61 15.49 26.39
N GLU A 330 -9.63 16.15 25.76
CA GLU A 330 -9.75 17.56 25.33
C GLU A 330 -10.84 17.73 24.26
N ILE A 331 -10.88 16.85 23.26
CA ILE A 331 -11.91 16.86 22.20
C ILE A 331 -13.29 16.52 22.75
N ALA A 332 -13.40 15.54 23.64
CA ALA A 332 -14.67 15.09 24.19
C ALA A 332 -15.41 16.19 24.99
N LYS A 333 -14.71 17.22 25.45
CA LYS A 333 -15.29 18.41 26.11
C LYS A 333 -15.96 19.38 25.13
N LEU A 334 -15.69 19.28 23.84
CA LEU A 334 -16.24 20.16 22.83
C LEU A 334 -17.67 19.75 22.46
N PRO A 335 -18.52 20.71 22.04
CA PRO A 335 -19.92 20.44 21.70
C PRO A 335 -20.04 19.54 20.47
N VAL A 336 -20.72 18.40 20.63
CA VAL A 336 -21.00 17.47 19.53
C VAL A 336 -22.03 18.08 18.57
N ILE A 337 -21.62 18.32 17.33
CA ILE A 337 -22.50 18.82 16.27
C ILE A 337 -23.22 17.65 15.62
N ARG A 338 -24.52 17.48 15.94
CA ARG A 338 -25.33 16.34 15.48
C ARG A 338 -26.01 16.52 14.12
N LYS A 339 -26.10 17.75 13.61
CA LYS A 339 -26.65 18.00 12.26
C LYS A 339 -25.59 17.65 11.23
N ILE A 340 -25.44 16.36 10.97
CA ILE A 340 -24.63 15.86 9.87
C ILE A 340 -25.60 15.70 8.71
N ILE A 341 -25.46 16.58 7.72
CA ILE A 341 -26.12 16.43 6.43
C ILE A 341 -25.73 15.05 5.91
N ASN A 342 -26.67 14.34 5.30
CA ASN A 342 -26.36 13.09 4.64
C ASN A 342 -25.48 13.43 3.44
N ILE A 343 -24.17 13.44 3.68
CA ILE A 343 -23.18 13.80 2.69
C ILE A 343 -23.08 12.58 1.81
N GLU A 344 -23.71 12.69 0.64
CA GLU A 344 -23.65 11.69 -0.41
C GLU A 344 -22.20 11.29 -0.69
N ASP A 345 -22.03 10.07 -1.18
CA ASP A 345 -20.71 9.47 -1.47
C ASP A 345 -19.88 10.27 -2.48
N ASP A 346 -20.41 11.36 -3.05
CA ASP A 346 -19.75 12.22 -4.04
C ASP A 346 -19.17 13.53 -3.48
N ASN A 347 -18.97 13.69 -2.17
CA ASN A 347 -18.30 14.87 -1.59
C ASN A 347 -16.76 14.82 -1.73
N TRP A 348 -16.29 14.76 -2.97
CA TRP A 348 -14.86 14.79 -3.28
C TRP A 348 -14.56 15.84 -4.34
N PHE A 349 -13.45 16.54 -4.12
CA PHE A 349 -12.95 17.60 -4.97
C PHE A 349 -11.47 17.39 -5.23
N ASP A 350 -11.04 17.50 -6.48
CA ASP A 350 -9.62 17.49 -6.79
C ASP A 350 -8.99 18.86 -6.49
N ARG A 351 -7.68 18.86 -6.22
CA ARG A 351 -6.97 20.09 -5.84
C ARG A 351 -7.09 21.16 -6.92
N GLU A 352 -7.03 20.78 -8.19
CA GLU A 352 -7.12 21.74 -9.29
C GLU A 352 -8.53 22.29 -9.45
N PHE A 353 -9.56 21.47 -9.21
CA PHE A 353 -10.93 21.97 -9.11
C PHE A 353 -11.06 23.01 -7.99
N LEU A 354 -10.58 22.70 -6.78
CA LEU A 354 -10.61 23.67 -5.67
C LEU A 354 -9.85 24.96 -6.03
N LYS A 355 -8.80 24.86 -6.84
CA LYS A 355 -7.97 26.00 -7.28
C LYS A 355 -8.73 26.90 -8.23
N VAL A 356 -9.52 26.33 -9.11
CA VAL A 356 -10.40 27.09 -10.01
C VAL A 356 -11.59 27.66 -9.21
N ALA A 357 -12.27 26.81 -8.44
CA ALA A 357 -13.51 27.16 -7.73
C ALA A 357 -13.31 28.21 -6.61
N LEU A 358 -12.21 28.10 -5.86
CA LEU A 358 -11.90 28.97 -4.72
C LEU A 358 -10.80 30.00 -5.04
N GLY A 359 -10.19 29.93 -6.23
CA GLY A 359 -9.19 30.88 -6.72
C GLY A 359 -7.72 30.42 -6.63
N ASP A 360 -6.86 31.06 -7.43
CA ASP A 360 -5.72 30.43 -8.11
C ASP A 360 -4.39 30.37 -7.34
N GLY A 361 -4.35 29.83 -6.12
CA GLY A 361 -3.11 29.87 -5.32
C GLY A 361 -3.08 28.94 -4.11
N ILE A 362 -3.53 27.72 -4.34
CA ILE A 362 -3.55 26.61 -3.38
C ILE A 362 -2.14 26.07 -3.12
N GLN A 363 -1.18 26.90 -2.69
CA GLN A 363 0.18 26.40 -2.41
C GLN A 363 0.48 26.25 -0.91
N SER A 364 -0.20 26.96 -0.02
CA SER A 364 -0.01 26.83 1.45
C SER A 364 -1.22 26.19 2.15
N LEU A 365 -0.95 25.52 3.27
CA LEU A 365 -1.96 24.91 4.14
C LEU A 365 -2.91 25.96 4.74
N VAL A 366 -2.42 27.19 4.91
CA VAL A 366 -3.17 28.37 5.34
C VAL A 366 -3.06 29.43 4.25
N ARG A 367 -4.17 29.86 3.66
CA ARG A 367 -4.12 30.84 2.57
C ARG A 367 -5.14 31.96 2.76
N ARG A 368 -4.70 33.21 2.65
CA ARG A 368 -5.57 34.40 2.55
C ARG A 368 -5.89 34.66 1.08
N LEU A 369 -7.15 34.93 0.75
CA LEU A 369 -7.52 35.42 -0.59
C LEU A 369 -7.03 36.86 -0.78
N ALA A 370 -6.65 37.22 -2.01
CA ALA A 370 -6.26 38.59 -2.36
C ALA A 370 -7.49 39.49 -2.50
N ASP A 371 -7.39 40.74 -2.05
CA ASP A 371 -8.44 41.75 -2.05
C ASP A 371 -8.69 42.33 -3.46
N ASP A 372 -9.21 41.52 -4.39
CA ASP A 372 -9.59 42.02 -5.72
C ASP A 372 -11.08 42.42 -5.77
N PRO A 373 -11.42 43.67 -6.14
CA PRO A 373 -12.73 44.30 -5.87
C PRO A 373 -13.91 43.85 -6.76
N THR A 374 -13.68 43.10 -7.85
CA THR A 374 -14.70 42.82 -8.87
C THR A 374 -15.61 41.61 -8.59
N SER A 375 -15.48 40.91 -7.46
CA SER A 375 -16.37 39.81 -7.06
C SER A 375 -16.72 39.84 -5.56
N ALA A 376 -17.09 41.03 -5.08
CA ALA A 376 -17.25 41.37 -3.66
C ALA A 376 -18.11 40.38 -2.85
N ASP A 377 -19.20 39.85 -3.42
CA ASP A 377 -20.13 38.97 -2.68
C ASP A 377 -19.64 37.54 -2.45
N ARG A 378 -18.79 36.98 -3.33
CA ARG A 378 -18.27 35.60 -3.15
C ARG A 378 -16.96 35.55 -2.37
N LYS A 379 -16.13 36.60 -2.47
CA LYS A 379 -14.84 36.69 -1.78
C LYS A 379 -14.98 37.02 -0.29
N ALA A 380 -16.02 37.76 0.09
CA ALA A 380 -16.29 38.07 1.49
C ALA A 380 -16.57 36.82 2.34
N THR A 381 -17.12 35.76 1.73
CA THR A 381 -17.60 34.57 2.45
C THR A 381 -16.49 33.59 2.86
N ILE A 382 -15.37 33.54 2.13
CA ILE A 382 -14.27 32.59 2.42
C ILE A 382 -12.93 33.30 2.39
N GLY A 383 -12.64 34.16 3.36
CA GLY A 383 -11.34 34.83 3.42
C GLY A 383 -10.14 33.87 3.43
N SER A 384 -10.33 32.59 3.79
CA SER A 384 -9.30 31.54 3.80
C SER A 384 -9.87 30.15 4.15
N TYR A 385 -9.18 29.09 3.70
CA TYR A 385 -9.50 27.70 4.01
C TYR A 385 -8.22 26.89 4.33
N LEU A 386 -8.43 25.70 4.88
CA LEU A 386 -7.43 24.71 5.26
C LEU A 386 -7.53 23.48 4.34
N CYS A 387 -6.39 23.00 3.84
CA CYS A 387 -6.30 21.78 3.03
C CYS A 387 -5.31 20.73 3.57
N PRO A 388 -5.47 20.24 4.82
CA PRO A 388 -4.58 19.21 5.36
C PRO A 388 -4.73 17.89 4.61
N THR A 389 -3.65 17.13 4.60
CA THR A 389 -3.60 15.76 4.07
C THR A 389 -3.53 14.77 5.22
N LEU A 390 -4.38 13.73 5.23
CA LEU A 390 -4.43 12.75 6.32
C LEU A 390 -3.09 12.06 6.59
N ASN A 391 -2.31 11.77 5.54
CA ASN A 391 -0.98 11.17 5.70
C ASN A 391 -0.04 12.04 6.53
N HIS A 392 -0.21 13.37 6.52
CA HIS A 392 0.67 14.32 7.23
C HIS A 392 0.07 14.70 8.60
N HIS A 393 -1.23 14.50 8.75
CA HIS A 393 -2.00 14.92 9.90
C HIS A 393 -2.94 13.77 10.31
N PRO A 394 -2.39 12.72 10.94
CA PRO A 394 -3.16 11.53 11.29
C PRO A 394 -4.30 11.82 12.27
N TRP A 395 -4.22 12.91 13.02
CA TRP A 395 -5.24 13.36 13.98
C TRP A 395 -6.25 14.35 13.40
N CYS A 396 -6.19 14.62 12.09
CA CYS A 396 -7.14 15.46 11.41
C CYS A 396 -8.49 14.71 11.31
N PRO A 397 -9.64 15.38 11.53
CA PRO A 397 -10.94 14.72 11.39
C PRO A 397 -11.10 14.21 9.95
N SER A 398 -11.78 13.07 9.81
CA SER A 398 -12.06 12.42 8.51
C SER A 398 -13.55 12.48 8.14
N VAL A 399 -14.40 12.73 9.14
CA VAL A 399 -15.86 12.83 8.98
C VAL A 399 -16.33 14.24 9.37
N PRO A 400 -17.26 14.83 8.61
CA PRO A 400 -17.89 16.11 8.94
C PRO A 400 -18.51 16.10 10.35
N GLY A 401 -18.38 17.21 11.07
CA GLY A 401 -18.85 17.32 12.46
C GLY A 401 -17.84 16.86 13.52
N GLN A 402 -16.82 16.06 13.17
CA GLN A 402 -15.78 15.67 14.11
C GLN A 402 -14.84 16.82 14.45
N HIS A 403 -14.16 16.72 15.59
CA HIS A 403 -13.08 17.61 15.98
C HIS A 403 -11.74 16.88 15.80
N GLY A 404 -10.62 17.60 15.82
CA GLY A 404 -9.32 16.97 15.70
C GLY A 404 -8.17 17.93 15.89
N PHE A 405 -6.99 17.53 15.42
CA PHE A 405 -5.76 18.31 15.52
C PHE A 405 -4.98 18.25 14.20
N ILE A 406 -4.25 19.32 13.89
CA ILE A 406 -3.31 19.34 12.75
C ILE A 406 -1.96 19.95 13.17
N PHE A 407 -0.91 19.50 12.51
CA PHE A 407 0.47 19.85 12.85
C PHE A 407 0.95 21.02 11.97
N VAL A 408 0.73 22.24 12.46
CA VAL A 408 0.99 23.48 11.69
C VAL A 408 1.69 24.50 12.56
N GLY A 409 2.58 25.30 11.94
CA GLY A 409 3.39 26.29 12.67
C GLY A 409 4.89 26.17 12.42
N LEU A 410 5.32 25.59 11.30
CA LEU A 410 6.72 25.56 10.89
C LEU A 410 7.06 26.72 9.95
N GLY A 411 8.30 27.19 10.00
CA GLY A 411 8.83 28.22 9.11
C GLY A 411 8.03 29.53 9.18
N LYS A 412 7.60 30.04 8.02
CA LYS A 412 6.82 31.29 7.89
C LYS A 412 5.46 31.24 8.60
N GLU A 413 4.94 30.05 8.88
CA GLU A 413 3.66 29.86 9.57
C GLU A 413 3.81 29.77 11.10
N LYS A 414 5.04 29.95 11.65
CA LYS A 414 5.30 29.86 13.08
C LYS A 414 4.42 30.77 13.93
N GLU A 415 4.00 31.91 13.40
CA GLU A 415 3.16 32.88 14.11
C GLU A 415 1.66 32.76 13.75
N SER A 416 1.30 31.81 12.90
CA SER A 416 -0.09 31.55 12.54
C SER A 416 -0.89 31.06 13.75
N TYR A 417 -2.17 31.47 13.81
CA TYR A 417 -3.13 31.04 14.82
C TYR A 417 -2.78 31.37 16.28
N LYS A 418 -1.95 32.39 16.52
CA LYS A 418 -1.82 33.01 17.85
C LYS A 418 -3.16 33.44 18.42
N SER A 419 -4.02 34.01 17.56
CA SER A 419 -5.42 34.25 17.83
C SER A 419 -6.28 33.18 17.14
N PRO A 420 -7.35 32.68 17.79
CA PRO A 420 -8.29 31.76 17.15
C PRO A 420 -8.84 32.32 15.84
N ALA A 421 -8.93 31.49 14.82
CA ALA A 421 -9.44 31.89 13.50
C ALA A 421 -10.46 30.90 12.97
N ILE A 422 -11.46 31.38 12.24
CA ILE A 422 -12.46 30.51 11.59
C ILE A 422 -12.04 30.24 10.15
N ARG A 423 -12.04 28.96 9.74
CA ARG A 423 -11.58 28.49 8.42
C ARG A 423 -12.49 27.38 7.91
N ASN A 424 -12.70 27.32 6.60
CA ASN A 424 -13.27 26.16 5.94
C ASN A 424 -12.24 25.03 5.85
N LEU A 425 -12.63 23.78 6.07
CA LEU A 425 -11.72 22.64 6.13
C LEU A 425 -11.99 21.65 4.99
N PHE A 426 -10.97 21.38 4.19
CA PHE A 426 -10.96 20.36 3.14
C PHE A 426 -9.88 19.33 3.44
N VAL A 427 -10.23 18.08 3.62
CA VAL A 427 -9.28 17.04 4.02
C VAL A 427 -8.92 16.16 2.84
N GLY A 428 -7.62 16.13 2.51
CA GLY A 428 -7.07 15.30 1.47
C GLY A 428 -6.97 13.85 1.93
N LEU A 429 -7.69 12.96 1.25
CA LEU A 429 -7.63 11.52 1.49
C LEU A 429 -6.25 10.95 1.13
N PRO A 430 -5.86 9.78 1.69
CA PRO A 430 -4.71 9.03 1.20
C PRO A 430 -4.78 8.84 -0.32
N LYS A 431 -3.64 8.94 -1.00
CA LYS A 431 -3.59 8.70 -2.44
C LYS A 431 -3.97 7.24 -2.69
N THR A 432 -5.10 7.02 -3.37
CA THR A 432 -5.41 5.73 -3.99
C THR A 432 -4.61 5.62 -5.30
N HIS A 433 -4.73 4.52 -6.05
CA HIS A 433 -4.07 4.34 -7.35
C HIS A 433 -4.42 5.43 -8.39
N ALA A 434 -5.38 6.31 -8.09
CA ALA A 434 -5.69 7.46 -8.91
C ALA A 434 -4.54 8.48 -8.94
N LYS A 435 -4.39 9.15 -10.09
CA LYS A 435 -3.34 10.13 -10.36
C LYS A 435 -3.44 11.39 -9.48
N HIS A 436 -4.66 11.72 -9.04
CA HIS A 436 -4.95 12.95 -8.29
C HIS A 436 -5.46 12.64 -6.87
N ARG A 437 -5.07 13.47 -5.91
CA ARG A 437 -5.55 13.37 -4.52
C ARG A 437 -6.91 14.04 -4.41
N LYS A 438 -7.89 13.28 -3.92
CA LYS A 438 -9.24 13.78 -3.62
C LYS A 438 -9.29 14.46 -2.26
N PHE A 439 -10.03 15.55 -2.17
CA PHE A 439 -10.27 16.34 -0.96
C PHE A 439 -11.75 16.33 -0.61
N ARG A 440 -12.09 16.08 0.65
CA ARG A 440 -13.46 16.11 1.16
C ARG A 440 -13.71 17.39 1.94
N TYR A 441 -14.82 18.08 1.69
CA TYR A 441 -15.21 19.24 2.49
C TYR A 441 -15.83 18.79 3.82
N LEU A 442 -15.28 19.24 4.96
CA LEU A 442 -15.73 18.83 6.30
C LEU A 442 -16.53 19.90 7.06
N GLY A 443 -16.60 21.12 6.54
CA GLY A 443 -17.31 22.24 7.17
C GLY A 443 -16.41 23.39 7.62
N ARG A 444 -16.91 24.19 8.56
CA ARG A 444 -16.31 25.41 9.08
C ARG A 444 -15.80 25.18 10.50
N TYR A 445 -14.51 25.42 10.71
CA TYR A 445 -13.79 25.10 11.94
C TYR A 445 -13.20 26.35 12.58
N ARG A 446 -13.28 26.43 13.90
CA ARG A 446 -12.45 27.31 14.72
C ARG A 446 -11.11 26.61 14.93
N VAL A 447 -10.04 27.27 14.52
CA VAL A 447 -8.66 26.82 14.58
C VAL A 447 -7.97 27.58 15.71
N THR A 448 -7.54 26.85 16.73
CA THR A 448 -6.90 27.43 17.92
C THR A 448 -5.55 26.76 18.15
N ARG A 449 -4.49 27.55 18.34
CA ARG A 449 -3.19 26.98 18.69
C ARG A 449 -3.22 26.40 20.10
N VAL A 450 -2.71 25.18 20.24
CA VAL A 450 -2.62 24.46 21.51
C VAL A 450 -1.15 24.15 21.82
N ARG A 451 -0.91 23.50 22.96
CA ARG A 451 0.44 23.01 23.30
C ARG A 451 0.97 22.12 22.17
N SER A 452 2.24 22.30 21.82
CA SER A 452 2.96 21.41 20.92
C SER A 452 2.91 19.97 21.42
N LEU A 453 3.19 19.00 20.55
CA LEU A 453 3.21 17.60 20.95
C LEU A 453 4.30 17.36 22.00
N THR A 454 3.97 16.55 23.00
CA THR A 454 4.96 15.95 23.91
C THR A 454 5.75 14.86 23.20
N VAL A 455 6.83 14.39 23.83
CA VAL A 455 7.62 13.26 23.29
C VAL A 455 6.77 11.99 23.23
N ASP A 456 6.01 11.70 24.29
CA ASP A 456 5.11 10.55 24.32
C ASP A 456 4.05 10.61 23.21
N GLU A 457 3.49 11.81 22.96
CA GLU A 457 2.54 12.06 21.87
C GLU A 457 3.17 11.87 20.49
N TRP A 458 4.40 12.35 20.31
CA TRP A 458 5.17 12.15 19.10
C TRP A 458 5.44 10.66 18.84
N ASP A 459 5.71 9.88 19.89
CA ASP A 459 5.98 8.46 19.78
C ASP A 459 4.78 7.60 19.39
N THR A 460 3.56 8.12 19.54
CA THR A 460 2.36 7.46 19.00
C THR A 460 2.23 7.55 17.48
N LEU A 461 3.00 8.42 16.82
CA LEU A 461 2.95 8.60 15.37
C LEU A 461 3.75 7.50 14.66
N SER A 462 3.31 7.12 13.45
CA SER A 462 4.07 6.17 12.64
C SER A 462 5.40 6.75 12.15
N GLU A 463 6.38 5.88 11.94
CA GLU A 463 7.72 6.28 11.51
C GLU A 463 7.71 7.07 10.19
N ASP A 464 6.83 6.68 9.25
CA ASP A 464 6.66 7.41 7.99
C ASP A 464 6.20 8.86 8.20
N VAL A 465 5.32 9.10 9.19
CA VAL A 465 4.87 10.45 9.56
C VAL A 465 6.01 11.21 10.22
N LYS A 466 6.79 10.57 11.10
CA LYS A 466 7.94 11.18 11.78
C LYS A 466 9.00 11.66 10.78
N VAL A 467 9.45 10.76 9.90
CA VAL A 467 10.44 11.05 8.85
C VAL A 467 9.94 12.15 7.90
N MET A 468 8.67 12.08 7.51
CA MET A 468 8.07 13.12 6.66
C MET A 468 8.03 14.48 7.35
N TYR A 469 7.66 14.53 8.63
CA TYR A 469 7.61 15.77 9.39
C TYR A 469 9.00 16.35 9.63
N ALA A 470 10.02 15.51 9.85
CA ALA A 470 11.42 15.93 9.92
C ALA A 470 11.90 16.56 8.60
N LYS A 471 11.55 15.96 7.45
CA LYS A 471 11.79 16.55 6.12
C LYS A 471 11.09 17.92 5.98
N LEU A 472 9.83 18.00 6.36
CA LEU A 472 9.06 19.25 6.31
C LEU A 472 9.68 20.34 7.20
N THR A 473 10.19 19.95 8.36
CA THR A 473 10.90 20.85 9.29
C THR A 473 12.16 21.37 8.63
N LYS A 474 13.03 20.49 8.13
CA LYS A 474 14.24 20.85 7.39
C LYS A 474 13.94 21.86 6.28
N ASP A 475 12.95 21.56 5.45
CA ASP A 475 12.57 22.39 4.30
C ASP A 475 11.99 23.76 4.73
N LYS A 476 11.12 23.78 5.74
CA LYS A 476 10.42 25.02 6.15
C LYS A 476 11.24 25.92 7.06
N THR A 477 12.13 25.38 7.89
CA THR A 477 12.96 26.16 8.82
C THR A 477 14.37 26.42 8.28
N ARG A 478 14.75 25.76 7.17
CA ARG A 478 16.12 25.74 6.63
C ARG A 478 17.14 25.20 7.65
N ASP A 479 16.73 24.17 8.39
CA ASP A 479 17.60 23.48 9.34
C ASP A 479 18.76 22.79 8.59
N LEU A 480 19.98 22.92 9.10
CA LEU A 480 21.19 22.37 8.48
C LEU A 480 21.40 20.89 8.81
N ARG A 481 20.75 20.39 9.87
CA ARG A 481 20.86 19.01 10.34
C ARG A 481 20.38 18.00 9.29
N SER A 482 20.84 16.75 9.38
CA SER A 482 20.28 15.66 8.56
C SER A 482 18.82 15.39 8.95
N VAL A 483 18.07 14.65 8.12
CA VAL A 483 16.66 14.34 8.44
C VAL A 483 16.60 13.43 9.67
N GLU A 484 17.57 12.54 9.78
CA GLU A 484 17.80 11.62 10.87
C GLU A 484 18.06 12.40 12.17
N ASP A 485 19.02 13.34 12.17
CA ASP A 485 19.31 14.18 13.34
C ASP A 485 18.11 15.05 13.78
N ILE A 486 17.29 15.51 12.84
CA ILE A 486 16.07 16.27 13.15
C ILE A 486 15.03 15.34 13.78
N THR A 487 14.91 14.11 13.29
CA THR A 487 14.01 13.10 13.86
C THR A 487 14.44 12.76 15.29
N ASP A 488 15.74 12.57 15.51
CA ASP A 488 16.29 12.33 16.85
C ASP A 488 16.10 13.52 17.78
N ALA A 489 16.21 14.75 17.28
CA ALA A 489 15.90 15.95 18.06
C ALA A 489 14.42 16.01 18.49
N TYR A 490 13.49 15.51 17.68
CA TYR A 490 12.09 15.36 18.12
C TYR A 490 11.94 14.22 19.14
N ASN A 491 12.59 13.09 18.92
CA ASN A 491 12.56 11.94 19.84
C ASN A 491 13.12 12.29 21.23
N ASN A 492 14.16 13.14 21.28
CA ASN A 492 14.78 13.60 22.53
C ASN A 492 14.04 14.78 23.17
N GLY A 493 13.07 15.38 22.47
CA GLY A 493 12.33 16.56 22.94
C GLY A 493 13.08 17.90 22.77
N ASP A 494 14.20 17.94 22.05
CA ASP A 494 14.90 19.19 21.69
C ASP A 494 14.09 20.04 20.71
N LEU A 495 13.29 19.37 19.88
CA LEU A 495 12.30 19.98 19.00
C LEU A 495 10.89 19.52 19.38
N HIS A 496 9.92 20.40 19.20
CA HIS A 496 8.51 20.10 19.43
C HIS A 496 7.67 20.40 18.19
N VAL A 497 6.71 19.52 17.88
CA VAL A 497 5.78 19.65 16.75
C VAL A 497 4.70 20.66 17.10
N PRO A 498 4.63 21.83 16.43
CA PRO A 498 3.56 22.79 16.67
C PRO A 498 2.19 22.19 16.28
N CYS A 499 1.21 22.39 17.15
CA CYS A 499 -0.12 21.79 17.01
C CYS A 499 -1.23 22.83 17.13
N VAL A 500 -2.30 22.64 16.35
CA VAL A 500 -3.53 23.43 16.46
C VAL A 500 -4.73 22.49 16.56
N GLN A 501 -5.69 22.87 17.40
CA GLN A 501 -6.96 22.20 17.57
C GLN A 501 -7.96 22.70 16.53
N LEU A 502 -8.70 21.76 15.96
CA LEU A 502 -9.79 21.98 15.03
C LEU A 502 -11.12 21.70 15.75
N GLN A 503 -11.82 22.76 16.11
CA GLN A 503 -13.18 22.69 16.66
C GLN A 503 -14.17 22.93 15.52
N CYS A 504 -14.97 21.93 15.18
CA CYS A 504 -16.06 22.09 14.22
C CYS A 504 -17.10 23.07 14.80
N MET A 505 -17.51 24.05 14.01
CA MET A 505 -18.48 25.08 14.39
C MET A 505 -19.82 24.87 13.68
N SER A 506 -19.77 24.59 12.38
CA SER A 506 -20.95 24.41 11.52
C SER A 506 -20.53 23.78 10.19
N PHE A 507 -21.48 23.28 9.42
CA PHE A 507 -21.27 22.93 8.01
C PHE A 507 -21.84 24.05 7.13
N ASP A 508 -21.06 24.57 6.17
CA ASP A 508 -21.51 25.64 5.28
C ASP A 508 -22.21 25.03 4.05
N GLU A 509 -23.52 24.84 4.16
CA GLU A 509 -24.35 24.24 3.11
C GLU A 509 -24.33 25.04 1.82
N GLN A 510 -24.28 26.37 1.91
CA GLN A 510 -24.30 27.25 0.76
C GLN A 510 -23.01 27.12 -0.03
N LEU A 511 -21.86 27.12 0.66
CA LEU A 511 -20.57 26.84 0.03
C LEU A 511 -20.54 25.46 -0.60
N TYR A 512 -20.97 24.44 0.13
CA TYR A 512 -20.97 23.07 -0.38
C TYR A 512 -21.84 22.94 -1.64
N ALA A 513 -23.08 23.44 -1.61
CA ALA A 513 -23.97 23.44 -2.76
C ALA A 513 -23.37 24.20 -3.96
N ALA A 514 -22.73 25.35 -3.71
CA ALA A 514 -22.05 26.10 -4.76
C ALA A 514 -20.88 25.32 -5.38
N LEU A 515 -20.11 24.56 -4.59
CA LEU A 515 -19.03 23.71 -5.11
C LEU A 515 -19.57 22.54 -5.95
N ILE A 516 -20.66 21.90 -5.51
CA ILE A 516 -21.30 20.83 -6.28
C ILE A 516 -21.85 21.38 -7.60
N SER A 517 -22.60 22.49 -7.56
CA SER A 517 -23.12 23.14 -8.76
C SER A 517 -22.00 23.56 -9.72
N HIS A 518 -20.85 24.03 -9.21
CA HIS A 518 -19.72 24.41 -10.05
C HIS A 518 -19.06 23.20 -10.71
N ARG A 519 -18.91 22.09 -9.97
CA ARG A 519 -18.38 20.83 -10.50
C ARG A 519 -19.28 20.29 -11.62
N ASP A 520 -20.58 20.26 -11.40
CA ASP A 520 -21.53 19.71 -12.38
C ASP A 520 -21.65 20.61 -13.62
N SER A 521 -21.33 21.90 -13.50
CA SER A 521 -21.31 22.85 -14.62
C SER A 521 -20.06 22.79 -15.49
N ASP A 522 -18.97 22.17 -15.02
CA ASP A 522 -17.72 22.04 -15.77
C ASP A 522 -17.58 20.61 -16.35
N PRO A 523 -18.02 20.37 -17.60
CA PRO A 523 -17.97 19.04 -18.21
C PRO A 523 -16.56 18.55 -18.51
N LYS A 524 -15.51 19.33 -18.19
CA LYS A 524 -14.10 18.97 -18.37
C LYS A 524 -13.40 18.60 -17.06
N ALA A 525 -14.08 18.69 -15.92
CA ALA A 525 -13.50 18.44 -14.60
C ALA A 525 -13.35 16.96 -14.24
#